data_AF-A0A3C8C6S5-F1
#
_entry.id   AF-A0A3C8C6S5-F1
#
_cell.length_a   1.000
_cell.length_b   1.000
_cell.length_c   1.000
_cell.angle_alpha   90.00
_cell.angle_beta   90.00
_cell.angle_gamma   90.00
#
_symmetry.space_group_name_H-M   'P 1'
#
loop_
_entity.id
_entity.type
_entity.pdbx_description
1 polymer ?
#
loop_
_entity_poly.entity_id
_entity_poly.type
_entity_poly.pdbx_seq_one_letter_code
_entity_poly.pdbx_strand_id
1 'polypeptide(L)'
;DLAASGGYYIALAGDEIIAHPTSLIGSIGVIAFKVNLENLMDKIGVDWEIVKSGDKKDFMSPFRSFTDEERELFQRTIDTFHDRFVSIIAKNRRDLNFEEVKTLADGRIFDSKQAVKLNLIDRIGYMSDTVERIKQRLEKPDLQIITYQREGDYKSNLYSLHPQPPAFNFINLNLGLDKNSLSPHFLYLWMP
;
A
#
# COMPACT_ATOMS: atom_id res chain seq x y z
N ASP A 1 -11.30 6.98 4.52
CA ASP A 1 -10.68 6.66 3.23
C ASP A 1 -9.17 6.67 3.33
N LEU A 2 -8.52 5.74 2.63
CA LEU A 2 -7.07 5.58 2.63
C LEU A 2 -6.59 5.59 1.18
N ALA A 3 -5.73 6.55 0.85
CA ALA A 3 -5.04 6.64 -0.43
C ALA A 3 -3.54 6.83 -0.14
N ALA A 4 -2.96 5.86 0.55
CA ALA A 4 -1.55 5.86 0.96
C ALA A 4 -0.75 4.79 0.18
N SER A 5 0.55 5.01 0.03
CA SER A 5 1.48 4.14 -0.69
C SER A 5 0.96 3.81 -2.10
N GLY A 6 0.72 2.53 -2.44
CA GLY A 6 0.18 2.12 -3.73
C GLY A 6 -1.11 2.84 -4.14
N GLY A 7 -1.98 3.18 -3.19
CA GLY A 7 -3.21 3.95 -3.46
C GLY A 7 -2.92 5.37 -3.94
N TYR A 8 -1.90 6.03 -3.35
CA TYR A 8 -1.44 7.32 -3.84
C TYR A 8 -0.72 7.18 -5.18
N TYR A 9 0.10 6.14 -5.35
CA TYR A 9 0.83 5.86 -6.58
C TYR A 9 -0.10 5.79 -7.79
N ILE A 10 -1.24 5.08 -7.68
CA ILE A 10 -2.21 4.98 -8.79
C ILE A 10 -2.97 6.29 -9.02
N ALA A 11 -3.23 7.08 -7.97
CA ALA A 11 -3.94 8.35 -8.07
C ALA A 11 -3.15 9.39 -8.90
N LEU A 12 -1.81 9.29 -8.94
CA LEU A 12 -0.93 10.17 -9.71
C LEU A 12 -1.15 10.11 -11.23
N ALA A 13 -1.88 9.10 -11.73
CA ALA A 13 -2.26 9.03 -13.14
C ALA A 13 -3.43 9.96 -13.51
N GLY A 14 -4.17 10.49 -12.53
CA GLY A 14 -5.30 11.39 -12.75
C GLY A 14 -4.87 12.84 -12.98
N ASP A 15 -5.70 13.61 -13.70
CA ASP A 15 -5.48 15.05 -13.94
C ASP A 15 -5.63 15.91 -12.68
N GLU A 16 -6.34 15.39 -11.67
CA GLU A 16 -6.51 16.01 -10.36
C GLU A 16 -6.80 14.94 -9.30
N ILE A 17 -6.29 15.15 -8.10
CA ILE A 17 -6.49 14.32 -6.92
C ILE A 17 -7.30 15.12 -5.89
N ILE A 18 -8.53 14.65 -5.61
CA ILE A 18 -9.41 15.16 -4.57
C ILE A 18 -9.49 14.12 -3.45
N ALA A 19 -9.29 14.53 -2.20
CA ALA A 19 -9.40 13.64 -1.04
C ALA A 19 -10.45 14.11 -0.03
N HIS A 20 -11.15 13.16 0.60
CA HIS A 20 -12.08 13.43 1.70
C HIS A 20 -11.35 14.09 2.88
N PRO A 21 -11.95 15.01 3.67
CA PRO A 21 -11.29 15.70 4.79
C PRO A 21 -10.58 14.80 5.82
N THR A 22 -11.05 13.57 5.99
CA THR A 22 -10.47 12.58 6.91
C THR A 22 -9.61 11.52 6.21
N SER A 23 -9.24 11.73 4.94
CA SER A 23 -8.38 10.80 4.22
C SER A 23 -6.94 10.91 4.68
N LEU A 24 -6.26 9.77 4.65
CA LEU A 24 -4.81 9.69 4.81
C LEU A 24 -4.15 9.46 3.46
N ILE A 25 -3.18 10.32 3.17
CA ILE A 25 -2.36 10.35 1.97
C ILE A 25 -0.91 10.12 2.40
N GLY A 26 0.00 9.93 1.44
CA GLY A 26 1.42 9.76 1.72
C GLY A 26 1.75 8.29 1.80
N SER A 27 2.49 7.89 2.84
CA SER A 27 3.17 6.59 2.91
C SER A 27 3.98 6.35 1.62
N ILE A 28 4.66 7.39 1.17
CA ILE A 28 5.51 7.35 -0.02
C ILE A 28 6.77 6.61 0.40
N GLY A 29 6.81 5.33 0.09
CA GLY A 29 7.78 4.39 0.62
C GLY A 29 7.63 3.04 -0.04
N VAL A 30 8.69 2.24 0.01
CA VAL A 30 8.68 0.85 -0.42
C VAL A 30 9.22 0.02 0.73
N ILE A 31 8.45 -0.99 1.12
CA ILE A 31 8.86 -1.93 2.15
C ILE A 31 8.71 -3.36 1.63
N ALA A 32 9.61 -4.20 2.08
CA ALA A 32 9.47 -5.63 2.00
C ALA A 32 9.91 -6.19 3.34
N PHE A 33 9.15 -7.16 3.85
CA PHE A 33 9.42 -7.74 5.15
C PHE A 33 9.42 -9.26 5.02
N LYS A 34 10.25 -9.90 5.83
CA LYS A 34 10.23 -11.34 6.05
C LYS A 34 10.24 -11.62 7.55
N VAL A 35 9.61 -12.71 7.94
CA VAL A 35 9.75 -13.26 9.30
C VAL A 35 10.93 -14.23 9.29
N ASN A 36 11.82 -14.16 10.28
CA ASN A 36 12.85 -15.17 10.48
C ASN A 36 12.42 -16.13 11.59
N LEU A 37 12.31 -17.41 11.25
CA LEU A 37 11.92 -18.53 12.10
C LEU A 37 13.08 -19.48 12.41
N GLU A 38 14.29 -19.23 11.92
CA GLU A 38 15.51 -20.04 12.15
C GLU A 38 15.63 -20.49 13.61
N ASN A 39 15.70 -19.53 14.54
CA ASN A 39 15.79 -19.82 15.99
C ASN A 39 14.56 -20.54 16.57
N LEU A 40 13.39 -20.44 15.93
CA LEU A 40 12.20 -21.18 16.36
C LEU A 40 12.30 -22.64 15.94
N MET A 41 12.71 -22.89 14.69
CA MET A 41 12.88 -24.23 14.12
C MET A 41 13.93 -25.02 14.92
N ASP A 42 15.05 -24.39 15.24
CA ASP A 42 16.10 -24.98 16.10
C ASP A 42 15.54 -25.40 17.47
N LYS A 43 14.71 -24.56 18.08
CA LYS A 43 14.12 -24.84 19.41
C LYS A 43 13.13 -26.00 19.40
N ILE A 44 12.45 -26.24 18.29
CA ILE A 44 11.49 -27.34 18.15
C ILE A 44 12.10 -28.58 17.51
N GLY A 45 13.41 -28.57 17.24
CA GLY A 45 14.16 -29.69 16.69
C GLY A 45 13.78 -30.02 15.25
N VAL A 46 13.45 -29.01 14.43
CA VAL A 46 13.14 -29.19 13.01
C VAL A 46 14.25 -28.60 12.17
N ASP A 47 14.93 -29.45 11.41
CA ASP A 47 15.95 -29.03 10.45
C ASP A 47 15.32 -28.67 9.10
N TRP A 48 15.88 -27.65 8.46
CA TRP A 48 15.47 -27.23 7.12
C TRP A 48 16.60 -27.45 6.11
N GLU A 49 16.49 -28.51 5.31
CA GLU A 49 17.45 -28.83 4.26
C GLU A 49 17.02 -28.25 2.90
N ILE A 50 17.95 -27.61 2.18
CA ILE A 50 17.66 -27.01 0.88
C ILE A 50 18.73 -27.38 -0.17
N VAL A 51 18.27 -27.84 -1.33
CA VAL A 51 19.09 -28.02 -2.53
C VAL A 51 18.66 -26.97 -3.54
N LYS A 52 19.59 -26.10 -3.95
CA LYS A 52 19.29 -24.94 -4.78
C LYS A 52 20.23 -24.83 -5.98
N SER A 53 19.71 -24.34 -7.09
CA SER A 53 20.46 -24.14 -8.33
C SER A 53 21.42 -22.94 -8.31
N GLY A 54 21.42 -22.16 -7.23
CA GLY A 54 22.29 -21.00 -7.05
C GLY A 54 22.08 -20.36 -5.68
N ASP A 55 23.12 -19.71 -5.16
CA ASP A 55 23.20 -19.32 -3.74
C ASP A 55 22.08 -18.38 -3.30
N LYS A 56 21.64 -17.50 -4.19
CA LYS A 56 20.65 -16.45 -3.93
C LYS A 56 19.20 -16.91 -4.18
N LYS A 57 18.93 -18.17 -4.50
CA LYS A 57 17.55 -18.65 -4.83
C LYS A 57 16.59 -18.65 -3.64
N ASP A 58 17.12 -18.59 -2.43
CA ASP A 58 16.40 -18.73 -1.16
C ASP A 58 16.66 -17.54 -0.22
N PHE A 59 17.16 -16.40 -0.71
CA PHE A 59 17.51 -15.25 0.14
C PHE A 59 16.33 -14.72 0.98
N MET A 60 15.10 -14.85 0.46
CA MET A 60 13.85 -14.51 1.14
C MET A 60 13.24 -15.65 1.97
N SER A 61 13.96 -16.76 2.17
CA SER A 61 13.51 -17.85 3.03
C SER A 61 13.26 -17.34 4.45
N PRO A 62 12.15 -17.77 5.10
CA PRO A 62 11.90 -17.46 6.50
C PRO A 62 12.75 -18.31 7.44
N PHE A 63 13.43 -19.36 6.94
CA PHE A 63 14.16 -20.32 7.77
C PHE A 63 15.64 -20.00 7.92
N ARG A 64 16.10 -18.87 7.37
CA ARG A 64 17.46 -18.37 7.57
C ARG A 64 17.55 -16.86 7.50
N SER A 65 18.56 -16.33 8.15
CA SER A 65 18.94 -14.92 8.03
C SER A 65 19.42 -14.56 6.60
N PHE A 66 19.30 -13.27 6.25
CA PHE A 66 20.03 -12.75 5.09
C PHE A 66 21.52 -12.77 5.39
N THR A 67 22.33 -13.05 4.38
CA THR A 67 23.72 -12.59 4.36
C THR A 67 23.77 -11.07 4.14
N ASP A 68 24.89 -10.42 4.48
CA ASP A 68 25.07 -8.99 4.23
C ASP A 68 24.96 -8.64 2.74
N GLU A 69 25.54 -9.48 1.86
CA GLU A 69 25.45 -9.31 0.41
C GLU A 69 23.99 -9.38 -0.09
N GLU A 70 23.20 -10.35 0.40
CA GLU A 70 21.79 -10.48 0.05
C GLU A 70 20.96 -9.30 0.54
N ARG A 71 21.26 -8.81 1.75
CA ARG A 71 20.59 -7.63 2.32
C ARG A 71 20.85 -6.40 1.49
N GLU A 72 22.11 -6.13 1.14
CA GLU A 72 22.48 -4.99 0.29
C GLU A 72 21.89 -5.10 -1.11
N LEU A 73 21.92 -6.29 -1.72
CA LEU A 73 21.34 -6.52 -3.03
C LEU A 73 19.84 -6.22 -3.05
N PHE A 74 19.13 -6.69 -2.01
CA PHE A 74 17.71 -6.45 -1.91
C PHE A 74 17.40 -4.98 -1.56
N GLN A 75 18.20 -4.34 -0.70
CA GLN A 75 18.08 -2.92 -0.41
C GLN A 75 18.19 -2.07 -1.68
N ARG A 76 19.16 -2.34 -2.56
CA ARG A 76 19.27 -1.65 -3.86
C ARG A 76 18.01 -1.77 -4.72
N THR A 77 17.33 -2.92 -4.63
CA THR A 77 16.06 -3.14 -5.35
C THR A 77 14.94 -2.28 -4.75
N ILE A 78 14.87 -2.20 -3.42
CA ILE A 78 13.93 -1.34 -2.70
C ILE A 78 14.18 0.13 -3.02
N ASP A 79 15.45 0.58 -3.01
CA ASP A 79 15.84 1.94 -3.33
C ASP A 79 15.45 2.30 -4.77
N THR A 80 15.67 1.39 -5.73
CA THR A 80 15.26 1.57 -7.13
C THR A 80 13.75 1.79 -7.26
N PHE A 81 12.93 1.02 -6.53
CA PHE A 81 11.49 1.19 -6.54
C PHE A 81 11.05 2.47 -5.83
N HIS A 82 11.74 2.87 -4.76
CA HIS A 82 11.51 4.11 -4.06
C HIS A 82 11.80 5.33 -4.94
N ASP A 83 12.98 5.37 -5.56
CA ASP A 83 13.38 6.43 -6.50
C ASP A 83 12.40 6.54 -7.67
N ARG A 84 11.89 5.42 -8.16
CA ARG A 84 10.84 5.40 -9.20
C ARG A 84 9.55 6.05 -8.68
N PHE A 85 9.12 5.75 -7.46
CA PHE A 85 7.94 6.35 -6.86
C PHE A 85 8.11 7.86 -6.72
N VAL A 86 9.23 8.32 -6.14
CA VAL A 86 9.57 9.74 -6.02
C VAL A 86 9.55 10.43 -7.40
N SER A 87 10.18 9.80 -8.39
CA SER A 87 10.22 10.32 -9.78
C SER A 87 8.83 10.48 -10.39
N ILE A 88 7.92 9.54 -10.14
CA ILE A 88 6.54 9.60 -10.67
C ILE A 88 5.75 10.72 -10.00
N ILE A 89 5.94 10.94 -8.71
CA ILE A 89 5.30 12.06 -8.01
C ILE A 89 5.81 13.38 -8.59
N ALA A 90 7.14 13.56 -8.67
CA ALA A 90 7.75 14.78 -9.20
C ALA A 90 7.34 15.06 -10.67
N LYS A 91 7.10 14.01 -11.45
CA LYS A 91 6.63 14.15 -12.84
C LYS A 91 5.18 14.62 -12.94
N ASN A 92 4.31 14.17 -12.04
CA ASN A 92 2.86 14.38 -12.16
C ASN A 92 2.32 15.50 -11.25
N ARG A 93 3.03 15.85 -10.18
CA ARG A 93 2.69 16.99 -9.31
C ARG A 93 3.43 18.23 -9.81
N ARG A 94 2.68 19.23 -10.26
CA ARG A 94 3.22 20.42 -10.96
C ARG A 94 4.12 21.30 -10.09
N ASP A 95 3.84 21.33 -8.80
CA ASP A 95 4.47 22.24 -7.83
C ASP A 95 5.49 21.53 -6.93
N LEU A 96 6.01 20.37 -7.35
CA LEU A 96 7.01 19.59 -6.60
C LEU A 96 8.11 19.09 -7.52
N ASN A 97 9.36 19.41 -7.19
CA ASN A 97 10.52 18.81 -7.83
C ASN A 97 10.99 17.53 -7.10
N PHE A 98 11.92 16.79 -7.71
CA PHE A 98 12.39 15.51 -7.18
C PHE A 98 12.94 15.60 -5.75
N GLU A 99 13.76 16.61 -5.43
CA GLU A 99 14.36 16.77 -4.10
C GLU A 99 13.29 17.10 -3.05
N GLU A 100 12.34 17.97 -3.38
CA GLU A 100 11.20 18.27 -2.51
C GLU A 100 10.39 17.01 -2.20
N VAL A 101 10.04 16.22 -3.23
CA VAL A 101 9.35 14.94 -3.04
C VAL A 101 10.18 14.00 -2.18
N LYS A 102 11.49 13.91 -2.40
CA LYS A 102 12.39 13.04 -1.62
C LYS A 102 12.35 13.38 -0.13
N THR A 103 12.24 14.65 0.25
CA THR A 103 12.08 15.05 1.66
C THR A 103 10.74 14.60 2.26
N LEU A 104 9.70 14.47 1.44
CA LEU A 104 8.37 14.00 1.84
C LEU A 104 8.24 12.46 1.79
N ALA A 105 9.19 11.78 1.14
CA ALA A 105 9.15 10.36 0.82
C ALA A 105 9.88 9.48 1.83
N ASP A 106 9.72 9.74 3.12
CA ASP A 106 10.31 8.93 4.20
C ASP A 106 9.33 7.90 4.78
N GLY A 107 8.20 7.66 4.10
CA GLY A 107 7.17 6.71 4.51
C GLY A 107 6.12 7.24 5.47
N ARG A 108 6.20 8.50 5.94
CA ARG A 108 5.17 9.11 6.79
C ARG A 108 3.84 9.29 6.06
N ILE A 109 2.75 9.36 6.83
CA ILE A 109 1.42 9.70 6.34
C ILE A 109 1.12 11.19 6.54
N PHE A 110 0.19 11.72 5.75
CA PHE A 110 -0.30 13.09 5.83
C PHE A 110 -1.82 13.08 5.87
N ASP A 111 -2.40 13.93 6.71
CA ASP A 111 -3.83 14.23 6.61
C ASP A 111 -4.12 15.06 5.34
N SER A 112 -5.39 15.18 4.98
CA SER A 112 -5.78 15.88 3.73
C SER A 112 -5.42 17.36 3.73
N LYS A 113 -5.37 18.03 4.89
CA LYS A 113 -4.98 19.45 4.98
C LYS A 113 -3.48 19.61 4.77
N GLN A 114 -2.68 18.73 5.34
CA GLN A 114 -1.24 18.66 5.12
C GLN A 114 -0.95 18.34 3.66
N ALA A 115 -1.65 17.36 3.08
CA ALA A 115 -1.44 16.92 1.71
C ALA A 115 -1.72 18.04 0.68
N VAL A 116 -2.76 18.88 0.87
CA VAL A 116 -2.97 20.07 0.03
C VAL A 116 -1.83 21.08 0.21
N LYS A 117 -1.45 21.39 1.46
CA LYS A 117 -0.37 22.37 1.74
C LYS A 117 0.97 21.96 1.16
N LEU A 118 1.22 20.66 1.08
CA LEU A 118 2.44 20.05 0.53
C LEU A 118 2.31 19.75 -0.97
N ASN A 119 1.23 20.19 -1.63
CA ASN A 119 0.96 19.95 -3.04
C ASN A 119 0.93 18.46 -3.45
N LEU A 120 0.65 17.55 -2.51
CA LEU A 120 0.48 16.11 -2.79
C LEU A 120 -0.91 15.80 -3.36
N ILE A 121 -1.91 16.59 -2.99
CA ILE A 121 -3.25 16.54 -3.60
C ILE A 121 -3.68 17.95 -3.98
N ASP A 122 -4.68 18.06 -4.85
CA ASP A 122 -5.11 19.34 -5.37
C ASP A 122 -6.19 19.97 -4.48
N ARG A 123 -7.11 19.16 -3.95
CA ARG A 123 -8.25 19.66 -3.18
C ARG A 123 -8.71 18.69 -2.11
N ILE A 124 -9.39 19.27 -1.12
CA ILE A 124 -10.21 18.52 -0.17
C ILE A 124 -11.66 18.59 -0.65
N GLY A 125 -12.32 17.44 -0.74
CA GLY A 125 -13.69 17.33 -1.21
C GLY A 125 -14.19 15.89 -1.21
N TYR A 126 -15.40 15.71 -1.72
CA TYR A 126 -16.11 14.44 -1.78
C TYR A 126 -16.22 13.93 -3.22
N MET A 127 -16.74 12.72 -3.38
CA MET A 127 -17.02 12.15 -4.70
C MET A 127 -17.98 13.04 -5.52
N SER A 128 -18.99 13.63 -4.87
CA SER A 128 -19.92 14.57 -5.52
C SER A 128 -19.20 15.79 -6.10
N ASP A 129 -18.23 16.34 -5.37
CA ASP A 129 -17.43 17.48 -5.83
C ASP A 129 -16.57 17.09 -7.03
N THR A 130 -16.03 15.87 -7.02
CA THR A 130 -15.24 15.32 -8.13
C THR A 130 -16.08 15.20 -9.40
N VAL A 131 -17.26 14.61 -9.29
CA VAL A 131 -18.21 14.46 -10.39
C VAL A 131 -18.62 15.82 -10.96
N GLU A 132 -19.01 16.75 -10.08
CA GLU A 132 -19.44 18.09 -10.48
C GLU A 132 -18.33 18.81 -11.25
N ARG A 133 -17.08 18.66 -10.80
CA ARG A 133 -15.94 19.27 -11.48
C ARG A 133 -15.64 18.64 -12.84
N ILE A 134 -15.84 17.33 -12.98
CA ILE A 134 -15.74 16.65 -14.29
C ILE A 134 -16.82 17.19 -15.24
N LYS A 135 -18.07 17.31 -14.78
CA LYS A 135 -19.17 17.90 -15.56
C LYS A 135 -18.84 19.30 -16.05
N GLN A 136 -18.29 20.15 -15.17
CA GLN A 136 -17.88 21.51 -15.50
C GLN A 136 -16.72 21.53 -16.50
N ARG A 137 -15.67 20.72 -16.28
CA ARG A 137 -14.51 20.64 -17.18
C ARG A 137 -14.85 20.14 -18.58
N LEU A 138 -15.83 19.26 -18.70
CA LEU A 138 -16.29 18.71 -19.98
C LEU A 138 -17.43 19.50 -20.61
N GLU A 139 -17.95 20.53 -19.92
CA GLU A 139 -19.14 21.29 -20.34
C GLU A 139 -20.36 20.39 -20.59
N LYS A 140 -20.55 19.36 -19.73
CA LYS A 140 -21.60 18.34 -19.83
C LYS A 140 -22.36 18.21 -18.50
N PRO A 141 -23.38 19.05 -18.23
CA PRO A 141 -24.14 19.00 -16.98
C PRO A 141 -24.95 17.70 -16.84
N ASP A 142 -25.41 17.14 -17.95
CA ASP A 142 -26.25 15.94 -18.00
C ASP A 142 -25.46 14.63 -18.07
N LEU A 143 -24.17 14.65 -17.72
CA LEU A 143 -23.32 13.46 -17.71
C LEU A 143 -23.90 12.39 -16.78
N GLN A 144 -24.11 11.20 -17.34
CA GLN A 144 -24.56 10.02 -16.60
C GLN A 144 -23.37 9.28 -16.00
N ILE A 145 -23.51 8.88 -14.75
CA ILE A 145 -22.51 8.09 -14.03
C ILE A 145 -22.95 6.63 -14.09
N ILE A 146 -22.08 5.78 -14.62
CA ILE A 146 -22.30 4.35 -14.69
C ILE A 146 -21.25 3.68 -13.81
N THR A 147 -21.70 2.92 -12.82
CA THR A 147 -20.83 2.15 -11.93
C THR A 147 -20.84 0.70 -12.38
N TYR A 148 -19.67 0.19 -12.78
CA TYR A 148 -19.49 -1.23 -13.03
C TYR A 148 -19.13 -1.94 -11.73
N GLN A 149 -19.65 -3.15 -11.56
CA GLN A 149 -19.31 -4.04 -10.45
C GLN A 149 -18.89 -5.38 -11.05
N ARG A 150 -17.85 -6.01 -10.51
CA ARG A 150 -17.46 -7.34 -10.95
C ARG A 150 -18.45 -8.35 -10.40
N GLU A 151 -18.94 -9.26 -11.24
CA GLU A 151 -19.74 -10.38 -10.76
C GLU A 151 -18.93 -11.21 -9.75
N GLY A 152 -19.46 -11.36 -8.54
CA GLY A 152 -18.79 -12.04 -7.42
C GLY A 152 -18.05 -11.12 -6.44
N ASP A 153 -18.02 -9.80 -6.65
CA ASP A 153 -17.44 -8.86 -5.66
C ASP A 153 -18.20 -8.90 -4.33
N TYR A 154 -17.45 -8.66 -3.26
CA TYR A 154 -17.95 -8.61 -1.88
C TYR A 154 -19.09 -7.60 -1.73
N LYS A 155 -20.28 -8.10 -1.39
CA LYS A 155 -21.39 -7.27 -0.92
C LYS A 155 -21.31 -7.23 0.60
N SER A 156 -21.00 -6.09 1.21
CA SER A 156 -21.02 -5.93 2.68
C SER A 156 -22.41 -6.26 3.23
N ASN A 157 -22.65 -7.52 3.58
CA ASN A 157 -23.86 -7.98 4.26
C ASN A 157 -23.53 -9.11 5.24
N LEU A 158 -24.49 -9.49 6.09
CA LEU A 158 -24.26 -10.45 7.18
C LEU A 158 -23.79 -11.84 6.71
N TYR A 159 -23.95 -12.16 5.43
CA TYR A 159 -23.72 -13.50 4.86
C TYR A 159 -22.49 -13.58 3.96
N SER A 160 -21.80 -12.47 3.72
CA SER A 160 -20.60 -12.45 2.90
C SER A 160 -19.38 -12.97 3.69
N LEU A 161 -19.33 -14.30 3.88
CA LEU A 161 -18.10 -15.01 4.21
C LEU A 161 -17.47 -15.43 2.89
N HIS A 162 -16.31 -14.85 2.56
CA HIS A 162 -15.48 -15.43 1.50
C HIS A 162 -14.80 -16.66 2.11
N PRO A 163 -15.04 -17.90 1.63
CA PRO A 163 -14.15 -18.99 1.97
C PRO A 163 -12.79 -18.64 1.37
N GLN A 164 -11.81 -18.37 2.22
CA GLN A 164 -10.42 -18.30 1.77
C GLN A 164 -10.10 -19.66 1.16
N PRO A 165 -9.50 -19.72 -0.05
CA PRO A 165 -9.01 -21.00 -0.57
C PRO A 165 -8.14 -21.64 0.50
N PRO A 166 -8.28 -22.95 0.76
CA PRO A 166 -7.49 -23.61 1.79
C PRO A 166 -6.02 -23.37 1.46
N ALA A 167 -5.35 -22.60 2.31
CA ALA A 167 -3.90 -22.49 2.23
C ALA A 167 -3.37 -23.91 2.42
N PHE A 168 -2.62 -24.43 1.44
CA PHE A 168 -1.82 -25.63 1.64
C PHE A 168 -0.74 -25.28 2.67
N ASN A 169 -1.07 -25.51 3.93
CA ASN A 169 -0.21 -25.30 5.08
C ASN A 169 0.38 -26.66 5.46
N PHE A 170 1.58 -26.98 4.98
CA PHE A 170 2.32 -28.18 5.42
C PHE A 170 2.62 -28.16 6.93
N ILE A 171 2.57 -26.97 7.53
CA ILE A 171 2.59 -26.73 8.97
C ILE A 171 1.33 -25.92 9.24
N ASN A 172 0.40 -26.46 10.03
CA ASN A 172 -0.89 -25.83 10.35
C ASN A 172 -0.72 -24.66 11.33
N LEU A 173 0.20 -23.73 11.02
CA LEU A 173 0.56 -22.58 11.85
C LEU A 173 -0.19 -21.36 11.32
N ASN A 174 -1.40 -21.13 11.81
CA ASN A 174 -2.07 -19.84 11.65
C ASN A 174 -1.64 -18.94 12.81
N LEU A 175 -0.67 -18.05 12.56
CA LEU A 175 -0.17 -17.10 13.56
C LEU A 175 -1.17 -15.98 13.90
N GLY A 176 -2.38 -15.98 13.32
CA GLY A 176 -3.40 -14.95 13.57
C GLY A 176 -3.00 -13.56 13.06
N LEU A 177 -1.95 -13.47 12.25
CA LEU A 177 -1.43 -12.23 11.68
C LEU A 177 -2.26 -11.81 10.46
N ASP A 178 -3.54 -11.53 10.67
CA ASP A 178 -4.33 -10.86 9.64
C ASP A 178 -3.90 -9.39 9.57
N LYS A 179 -3.25 -9.01 8.47
CA LYS A 179 -2.80 -7.64 8.24
C LYS A 179 -3.94 -6.63 8.30
N ASN A 180 -5.15 -7.02 7.90
CA ASN A 180 -6.29 -6.11 7.91
C ASN A 180 -6.79 -5.86 9.33
N SER A 181 -6.78 -6.87 10.20
CA SER A 181 -7.17 -6.70 11.61
C SER A 181 -6.10 -5.99 12.45
N LEU A 182 -4.83 -6.12 12.07
CA LEU A 182 -3.69 -5.51 12.76
C LEU A 182 -3.33 -4.10 12.24
N SER A 183 -3.92 -3.66 11.13
CA SER A 183 -3.67 -2.33 10.59
C SER A 183 -4.28 -1.25 11.49
N PRO A 184 -3.57 -0.16 11.79
CA PRO A 184 -4.11 0.93 12.60
C PRO A 184 -5.27 1.61 11.87
N HIS A 185 -6.38 1.81 12.58
CA HIS A 185 -7.54 2.54 12.10
C HIS A 185 -7.79 3.77 12.96
N PHE A 186 -8.15 4.88 12.31
CA PHE A 186 -8.57 6.09 13.01
C PHE A 186 -10.08 6.01 13.24
N LEU A 187 -10.47 5.82 14.49
CA LEU A 187 -11.85 5.54 14.86
C LEU A 187 -12.38 6.62 15.80
N TYR A 188 -13.55 7.17 15.48
CA TYR A 188 -14.38 7.88 16.45
C TYR A 188 -15.24 6.85 17.19
N LEU A 189 -14.58 5.97 17.96
CA LEU A 189 -15.21 4.88 18.68
C LEU A 189 -15.12 5.13 20.19
N TRP A 190 -16.25 5.04 20.87
CA TRP A 190 -16.30 4.97 22.33
C TRP A 190 -16.26 3.50 22.76
N MET A 191 -15.30 3.15 23.61
CA MET A 191 -15.15 1.81 24.19
C MET A 191 -15.48 1.86 25.68
N PRO A 192 -16.70 1.44 26.08
CA PRO A 192 -17.05 1.31 27.50
C PRO A 192 -16.33 0.14 28.18
#